data_AF-A0A6V7U783-F1
#
_entry.id   AF-A0A6V7U783-F1
#
_cell.length_a   1.000
_cell.length_b   1.000
_cell.length_c   1.000
_cell.angle_alpha   90.00
_cell.angle_beta   90.00
_cell.angle_gamma   90.00
#
_symmetry.space_group_name_H-M   'P 1'
#
loop_
_entity.id
_entity.type
_entity.pdbx_description
1 polymer ?
#
loop_
_entity_poly.entity_id
_entity_poly.type
_entity_poly.pdbx_seq_one_letter_code
_entity_poly.pdbx_strand_id
1 'polypeptide(L)'
;MKHKRKLRLIFRYLPRRLLYTFIYAVFIVFLIYFYKTVTVERVKIRENSQKFAADGVDPFLSYRSLPKKDWLDKSFYEKEQKREGNGEVGKGFVVKKENNQTLEKILDTLYRANGYNAYVSDHIALDRSVKDIRHPRCKTKTYIERLPSVSVILPFHDEHYSTLLRSGYSIINRSPSDVLKEIIFVDDSSTKPELKEPFEQHWKAKNLDNIVKIVRTSKREGLIRARAIGARAANAEIIIFWMLILRLIIIGYLR
;
A
#
# COMPACT_ATOMS: atom_id res chain seq x y z
N MET A 1 -61.54 -39.14 25.83
CA MET A 1 -60.98 -40.05 24.80
C MET A 1 -61.51 -39.87 23.36
N LYS A 2 -62.42 -38.92 23.04
CA LYS A 2 -62.96 -38.70 21.68
C LYS A 2 -62.22 -37.63 20.85
N HIS A 3 -61.50 -36.70 21.47
CA HIS A 3 -60.89 -35.56 20.76
C HIS A 3 -59.61 -35.92 19.97
N LYS A 4 -58.78 -36.83 20.50
CA LYS A 4 -57.55 -37.32 19.83
C LYS A 4 -57.80 -38.19 18.58
N ARG A 5 -59.05 -38.64 18.34
CA ARG A 5 -59.41 -39.44 17.13
C ARG A 5 -59.78 -38.55 15.93
N LYS A 6 -60.35 -37.35 16.14
CA LYS A 6 -60.68 -36.42 15.04
C LYS A 6 -59.44 -35.82 14.35
N LEU A 7 -58.38 -35.55 15.11
CA LEU A 7 -57.15 -34.96 14.54
C LEU A 7 -56.40 -35.92 13.59
N ARG A 8 -56.47 -37.23 13.84
CA ARG A 8 -55.85 -38.26 12.97
C ARG A 8 -56.58 -38.45 11.64
N LEU A 9 -57.85 -38.08 11.56
CA LEU A 9 -58.64 -38.17 10.33
C LEU A 9 -58.33 -37.03 9.35
N ILE A 10 -58.00 -35.84 9.85
CA ILE A 10 -57.63 -34.68 9.01
C ILE A 10 -56.29 -34.92 8.30
N PHE A 11 -55.31 -35.53 8.99
CA PHE A 11 -54.00 -35.87 8.42
C PHE A 11 -54.05 -36.95 7.31
N ARG A 12 -55.17 -37.68 7.18
CA ARG A 12 -55.32 -38.75 6.18
C ARG A 12 -55.88 -38.24 4.85
N TYR A 13 -56.38 -37.00 4.80
CA TYR A 13 -56.99 -36.36 3.63
C TYR A 13 -56.33 -35.04 3.22
N LEU A 14 -55.16 -34.70 3.77
CA LEU A 14 -54.35 -33.63 3.20
C LEU A 14 -53.55 -34.22 2.03
N PRO A 15 -53.84 -33.85 0.77
CA PRO A 15 -53.13 -34.41 -0.37
C PRO A 15 -51.65 -34.12 -0.18
N ARG A 16 -50.79 -35.16 -0.29
CA ARG A 16 -49.33 -35.03 -0.15
C ARG A 16 -48.77 -33.86 -0.97
N ARG A 17 -49.40 -33.53 -2.10
CA ARG A 17 -49.12 -32.34 -2.92
C ARG A 17 -49.23 -31.01 -2.16
N LEU A 18 -50.26 -30.80 -1.34
CA LEU A 18 -50.41 -29.59 -0.52
C LEU A 18 -49.35 -29.50 0.60
N LEU A 19 -48.91 -30.64 1.14
CA LEU A 19 -47.83 -30.67 2.11
C LEU A 19 -46.49 -30.30 1.46
N TYR A 20 -46.21 -30.85 0.27
CA TYR A 20 -45.00 -30.50 -0.48
C TYR A 20 -44.98 -29.05 -0.96
N THR A 21 -46.11 -28.49 -1.40
CA THR A 21 -46.18 -27.07 -1.78
C THR A 21 -45.97 -26.15 -0.57
N PHE A 22 -46.48 -26.52 0.60
CA PHE A 22 -46.23 -25.77 1.84
C PHE A 22 -44.75 -25.82 2.25
N ILE A 23 -44.11 -26.99 2.21
CA ILE A 23 -42.68 -27.13 2.51
C ILE A 23 -41.83 -26.32 1.53
N TYR A 24 -42.17 -26.33 0.24
CA TYR A 24 -41.44 -25.57 -0.79
C TYR A 24 -41.60 -24.06 -0.60
N ALA A 25 -42.79 -23.60 -0.23
CA ALA A 25 -43.04 -22.19 0.09
C ALA A 25 -42.23 -21.72 1.32
N VAL A 26 -42.17 -22.53 2.38
CA VAL A 26 -41.35 -22.23 3.56
C VAL A 26 -39.85 -22.19 3.22
N PHE A 27 -39.39 -23.09 2.35
CA PHE A 27 -38.00 -23.10 1.89
C PHE A 27 -37.64 -21.87 1.05
N ILE A 28 -38.54 -21.41 0.18
CA ILE A 28 -38.34 -20.17 -0.59
C ILE A 28 -38.28 -18.95 0.34
N VAL A 29 -39.17 -18.85 1.33
CA VAL A 29 -39.14 -17.76 2.33
C VAL A 29 -37.84 -17.78 3.12
N PHE A 30 -37.35 -18.97 3.49
CA PHE A 30 -36.05 -19.13 4.15
C PHE A 30 -34.89 -18.69 3.25
N LEU A 31 -34.89 -19.04 1.96
CA LEU A 31 -33.88 -18.60 0.99
C LEU A 31 -33.89 -17.08 0.80
N ILE A 32 -35.07 -16.45 0.74
CA ILE A 32 -35.21 -14.99 0.65
C ILE A 32 -34.69 -14.32 1.93
N TYR A 33 -35.05 -14.88 3.10
CA TYR A 33 -34.57 -14.38 4.38
C TYR A 33 -33.05 -14.50 4.47
N PHE A 34 -32.49 -15.66 4.14
CA PHE A 34 -31.06 -15.94 4.12
C PHE A 34 -30.30 -15.03 3.13
N TYR A 35 -30.85 -14.82 1.93
CA TYR A 35 -30.28 -13.88 0.96
C TYR A 35 -30.28 -12.46 1.51
N LYS A 36 -31.37 -12.02 2.15
CA LYS A 36 -31.43 -10.70 2.80
C LYS A 36 -30.44 -10.58 3.96
N THR A 37 -30.32 -11.57 4.85
CA THR A 37 -29.31 -11.51 5.93
C THR A 37 -27.89 -11.47 5.38
N VAL A 38 -27.55 -12.34 4.41
CA VAL A 38 -26.20 -12.39 3.81
C VAL A 38 -25.86 -11.13 3.01
N THR A 39 -26.82 -10.50 2.32
CA THR A 39 -26.59 -9.24 1.58
C THR A 39 -26.57 -8.01 2.49
N VAL A 40 -27.44 -7.94 3.50
CA VAL A 40 -27.49 -6.82 4.46
C VAL A 40 -26.24 -6.79 5.34
N GLU A 41 -25.66 -7.95 5.67
CA GLU A 41 -24.41 -8.00 6.44
C GLU A 41 -23.19 -7.57 5.60
N ARG A 42 -23.18 -7.82 4.28
CA ARG A 42 -22.14 -7.27 3.38
C ARG A 42 -22.28 -5.76 3.12
N VAL A 43 -23.47 -5.17 3.32
CA VAL A 43 -23.74 -3.75 3.01
C VAL A 43 -23.76 -2.84 4.24
N LYS A 44 -23.60 -3.37 5.46
CA LYS A 44 -23.18 -2.55 6.62
C LYS A 44 -21.69 -2.21 6.54
N ILE A 45 -21.30 -1.51 5.48
CA ILE A 45 -20.14 -0.64 5.54
C ILE A 45 -20.49 0.38 6.62
N ARG A 46 -19.75 0.36 7.72
CA ARG A 46 -19.81 1.34 8.78
C ARG A 46 -19.69 2.73 8.13
N GLU A 47 -20.81 3.42 7.95
CA GLU A 47 -20.90 4.86 7.67
C GLU A 47 -20.42 5.68 8.88
N ASN A 48 -19.29 5.28 9.48
CA ASN A 48 -18.42 6.24 10.16
C ASN A 48 -17.41 6.74 9.12
N SER A 49 -17.90 7.17 7.95
CA SER A 49 -17.25 8.31 7.33
C SER A 49 -17.54 9.46 8.29
N GLN A 50 -16.55 9.85 9.08
CA GLN A 50 -16.47 11.24 9.50
C GLN A 50 -16.74 12.04 8.23
N LYS A 51 -17.92 12.63 8.12
CA LYS A 51 -18.19 13.64 7.11
C LYS A 51 -17.14 14.69 7.41
N PHE A 52 -16.08 14.75 6.61
CA PHE A 52 -15.24 15.93 6.56
C PHE A 52 -16.21 17.03 6.14
N ALA A 53 -16.69 17.78 7.12
CA ALA A 53 -17.55 18.90 6.87
C ALA A 53 -16.69 19.86 6.06
N ALA A 54 -17.02 19.97 4.77
CA ALA A 54 -16.41 20.97 3.92
C ALA A 54 -17.10 22.28 4.30
N ASP A 55 -16.63 22.90 5.39
CA ASP A 55 -17.17 24.14 5.95
C ASP A 55 -16.96 25.34 5.01
N GLY A 56 -16.46 25.10 3.79
CA GLY A 56 -16.08 26.11 2.79
C GLY A 56 -14.79 26.87 3.12
N VAL A 57 -14.23 26.66 4.31
CA VAL A 57 -13.00 27.31 4.77
C VAL A 57 -11.79 26.57 4.20
N ASP A 58 -10.87 27.31 3.57
CA ASP A 58 -9.58 26.75 3.10
C ASP A 58 -8.75 26.27 4.30
N PRO A 59 -8.49 24.96 4.43
CA PRO A 59 -7.73 24.41 5.56
C PRO A 59 -6.27 24.87 5.56
N PHE A 60 -5.77 25.43 4.45
CA PHE A 60 -4.40 25.89 4.31
C PHE A 60 -4.25 27.42 4.33
N LEU A 61 -5.30 28.17 4.67
CA LEU A 61 -5.26 29.64 4.65
C LEU A 61 -4.15 30.22 5.54
N SER A 62 -3.96 29.62 6.72
CA SER A 62 -2.93 30.02 7.70
C SER A 62 -1.49 29.85 7.19
N TYR A 63 -1.27 28.98 6.20
CA TYR A 63 0.05 28.71 5.63
C TYR A 63 0.45 29.71 4.54
N ARG A 64 -0.52 30.34 3.87
CA ARG A 64 -0.26 31.18 2.68
C ARG A 64 0.44 32.51 3.00
N SER A 65 0.25 33.04 4.20
CA SER A 65 0.83 34.31 4.65
C SER A 65 2.24 34.16 5.23
N LEU A 66 2.73 32.93 5.39
CA LEU A 66 4.04 32.66 5.98
C LEU A 66 5.18 33.08 5.05
N PRO A 67 6.33 33.51 5.60
CA PRO A 67 7.48 33.84 4.80
C PRO A 67 8.02 32.60 4.08
N LYS A 68 8.82 32.84 3.04
CA LYS A 68 9.41 31.76 2.24
C LYS A 68 10.84 31.47 2.68
N LYS A 69 11.21 30.19 2.66
CA LYS A 69 12.59 29.72 2.85
C LYS A 69 13.02 28.82 1.70
N ASP A 70 14.34 28.66 1.55
CA ASP A 70 14.94 27.63 0.71
C ASP A 70 14.93 26.31 1.49
N TRP A 71 14.28 25.29 0.93
CA TRP A 71 14.22 23.95 1.53
C TRP A 71 15.32 23.01 1.01
N LEU A 72 16.15 23.47 0.07
CA LEU A 72 17.20 22.64 -0.52
C LEU A 72 18.38 22.49 0.44
N ASP A 73 18.59 21.27 0.95
CA ASP A 73 19.85 20.92 1.61
C ASP A 73 20.95 20.72 0.57
N LYS A 74 21.70 21.80 0.32
CA LYS A 74 22.83 21.82 -0.62
C LYS A 74 23.94 20.87 -0.18
N SER A 75 24.20 20.78 1.13
CA SER A 75 25.28 19.96 1.67
C SER A 75 25.02 18.46 1.49
N PHE A 76 23.79 18.03 1.75
CA PHE A 76 23.34 16.66 1.49
C PHE A 76 23.42 16.34 0.00
N TYR A 77 22.94 17.25 -0.84
CA TYR A 77 22.94 17.07 -2.28
C TYR A 77 24.36 16.93 -2.87
N GLU A 78 25.30 17.79 -2.44
CA GLU A 78 26.69 17.72 -2.87
C GLU A 78 27.37 16.41 -2.46
N LYS A 79 27.06 15.89 -1.26
CA LYS A 79 27.52 14.57 -0.82
C LYS A 79 26.94 13.45 -1.69
N GLU A 80 25.65 13.50 -2.01
CA GLU A 80 24.99 12.51 -2.87
C GLU A 80 25.64 12.44 -4.27
N GLN A 81 26.02 13.58 -4.86
CA GLN A 81 26.65 13.60 -6.18
C GLN A 81 28.08 13.06 -6.20
N LYS A 82 28.74 12.98 -5.04
CA LYS A 82 30.10 12.42 -4.89
C LYS A 82 30.10 10.94 -4.50
N ARG A 83 28.94 10.33 -4.25
CA ARG A 83 28.86 8.90 -3.90
C ARG A 83 29.28 8.03 -5.09
N GLU A 84 30.01 6.97 -4.78
CA GLU A 84 30.50 5.99 -5.74
C GLU A 84 30.03 4.58 -5.33
N GLY A 85 29.79 3.73 -6.34
CA GLY A 85 29.28 2.38 -6.14
C GLY A 85 28.25 1.98 -7.20
N ASN A 86 27.76 0.76 -7.09
CA ASN A 86 26.76 0.21 -8.00
C ASN A 86 25.45 1.00 -7.91
N GLY A 87 25.00 1.58 -9.03
CA GLY A 87 23.73 2.31 -9.10
C GLY A 87 23.75 3.74 -8.52
N GLU A 88 24.88 4.18 -7.96
CA GLU A 88 25.05 5.53 -7.43
C GLU A 88 24.96 6.57 -8.56
N VAL A 89 24.41 7.74 -8.23
CA VAL A 89 24.10 8.83 -9.18
C VAL A 89 23.21 8.35 -10.35
N GLY A 90 22.47 7.26 -10.15
CA GLY A 90 21.64 6.65 -11.20
C GLY A 90 22.41 6.02 -12.35
N LYS A 91 23.71 5.72 -12.18
CA LYS A 91 24.49 4.98 -13.18
C LYS A 91 23.94 3.56 -13.36
N GLY A 92 23.97 3.05 -14.59
CA GLY A 92 23.55 1.68 -14.86
C GLY A 92 24.48 0.67 -14.18
N PHE A 93 23.90 -0.33 -13.52
CA PHE A 93 24.64 -1.50 -13.05
C PHE A 93 24.50 -2.63 -14.06
N VAL A 94 25.61 -2.99 -14.71
CA VAL A 94 25.65 -4.07 -15.69
C VAL A 94 26.19 -5.32 -15.02
N VAL A 95 25.39 -6.36 -15.00
CA VAL A 95 25.81 -7.68 -14.50
C VAL A 95 26.78 -8.27 -15.50
N LYS A 96 27.99 -8.64 -15.04
CA LYS A 96 28.95 -9.38 -15.87
C LYS A 96 28.37 -10.75 -16.17
N LYS A 97 28.05 -10.99 -17.43
CA LYS A 97 27.67 -12.31 -17.94
C LYS A 97 28.94 -13.13 -18.15
N GLU A 98 29.51 -13.62 -17.06
CA GLU A 98 30.41 -14.78 -17.16
C GLU A 98 29.54 -15.97 -17.57
N ASN A 99 30.08 -16.97 -18.29
CA ASN A 99 29.36 -18.18 -18.79
C ASN A 99 28.83 -19.06 -17.63
N ASN A 100 28.00 -18.49 -16.78
CA ASN A 100 27.49 -19.05 -15.54
C ASN A 100 25.99 -19.25 -15.73
N GLN A 101 25.64 -20.43 -16.22
CA GLN A 101 24.25 -20.84 -16.44
C GLN A 101 23.38 -20.69 -15.18
N THR A 102 23.98 -20.82 -13.98
CA THR A 102 23.29 -20.61 -12.71
C THR A 102 22.88 -19.15 -12.53
N LEU A 103 23.76 -18.20 -12.86
CA LEU A 103 23.47 -16.78 -12.76
C LEU A 103 22.38 -16.35 -13.75
N GLU A 104 22.43 -16.83 -14.99
CA GLU A 104 21.39 -16.55 -15.98
C GLU A 104 20.02 -17.05 -15.53
N LYS A 105 19.97 -18.26 -14.96
CA LYS A 105 18.74 -18.82 -14.39
C LYS A 105 18.21 -17.99 -13.23
N ILE A 106 19.08 -17.51 -12.33
CA ILE A 106 18.69 -16.62 -11.23
C ILE A 106 18.11 -15.30 -11.77
N LEU A 107 18.80 -14.67 -12.73
CA LEU A 107 18.36 -13.44 -13.36
C LEU A 107 16.98 -13.58 -14.00
N ASP A 108 16.76 -14.63 -14.80
CA ASP A 108 15.48 -14.92 -15.45
C ASP A 108 14.38 -15.22 -14.43
N THR A 109 14.66 -16.03 -13.42
CA THR A 109 13.69 -16.36 -12.36
C THR A 109 13.24 -15.11 -11.61
N LEU A 110 14.19 -14.27 -11.18
CA LEU A 110 13.91 -13.04 -10.45
C LEU A 110 13.20 -12.00 -11.32
N TYR A 111 13.52 -11.94 -12.61
CA TYR A 111 12.82 -11.08 -13.54
C TYR A 111 11.36 -11.50 -13.73
N ARG A 112 11.11 -12.80 -13.94
CA ARG A 112 9.75 -13.34 -14.10
C ARG A 112 8.88 -13.15 -12.86
N ALA A 113 9.47 -13.28 -11.67
CA ALA A 113 8.75 -13.12 -10.41
C ALA A 113 8.32 -11.67 -10.12
N ASN A 114 9.12 -10.67 -10.52
CA ASN A 114 8.92 -9.28 -10.11
C ASN A 114 8.62 -8.31 -11.28
N GLY A 115 8.85 -8.70 -12.53
CA GLY A 115 8.70 -7.86 -13.71
C GLY A 115 9.86 -6.89 -13.97
N TYR A 116 10.93 -6.97 -13.17
CA TYR A 116 12.16 -6.17 -13.29
C TYR A 116 13.35 -6.95 -12.74
N ASN A 117 14.57 -6.46 -12.99
CA ASN A 117 15.79 -7.13 -12.56
C ASN A 117 16.03 -6.97 -11.05
N ALA A 118 15.42 -7.86 -10.26
CA ALA A 118 15.52 -7.84 -8.80
C ALA A 118 16.94 -8.17 -8.31
N TYR A 119 17.69 -9.01 -9.04
CA TYR A 119 19.10 -9.28 -8.76
C TYR A 119 19.93 -7.99 -8.79
N VAL A 120 19.75 -7.17 -9.84
CA VAL A 120 20.39 -5.86 -9.95
C VAL A 120 19.96 -4.95 -8.79
N SER A 121 18.67 -4.96 -8.43
CA SER A 121 18.20 -4.21 -7.26
C SER A 121 18.99 -4.59 -6.00
N ASP A 122 19.17 -5.87 -5.73
CA ASP A 122 19.85 -6.34 -4.51
C ASP A 122 21.32 -5.91 -4.43
N HIS A 123 21.96 -5.65 -5.58
CA HIS A 123 23.34 -5.18 -5.68
C HIS A 123 23.49 -3.66 -5.65
N ILE A 124 22.38 -2.91 -5.63
CA ILE A 124 22.37 -1.46 -5.51
C ILE A 124 22.07 -1.10 -4.05
N ALA A 125 22.78 -0.11 -3.48
CA ALA A 125 22.58 0.32 -2.09
C ALA A 125 21.16 0.84 -1.81
N LEU A 126 20.56 0.43 -0.69
CA LEU A 126 19.18 0.81 -0.30
C LEU A 126 18.99 2.32 -0.18
N ASP A 127 20.06 3.07 0.10
CA ASP A 127 20.08 4.52 0.23
C ASP A 127 20.82 5.20 -0.93
N ARG A 128 20.98 4.52 -2.08
CA ARG A 128 21.76 5.02 -3.23
C ARG A 128 21.40 6.46 -3.64
N SER A 129 22.40 7.19 -4.12
CA SER A 129 22.19 8.52 -4.67
C SER A 129 21.57 8.51 -6.06
N VAL A 130 20.93 9.62 -6.40
CA VAL A 130 20.26 9.80 -7.70
C VAL A 130 20.73 11.10 -8.33
N LYS A 131 20.92 11.09 -9.65
CA LYS A 131 21.24 12.29 -10.43
C LYS A 131 20.10 13.30 -10.35
N ASP A 132 20.43 14.58 -10.14
CA ASP A 132 19.45 15.65 -10.31
C ASP A 132 19.24 15.97 -11.79
N ILE A 133 18.06 15.63 -12.28
CA ILE A 133 17.60 15.94 -13.63
C ILE A 133 16.60 17.11 -13.65
N ARG A 134 16.40 17.79 -12.52
CA ARG A 134 15.48 18.93 -12.45
C ARG A 134 16.00 20.10 -13.29
N HIS A 135 15.07 20.92 -13.78
CA HIS A 135 15.41 22.15 -14.47
C HIS A 135 16.23 23.09 -13.55
N PRO A 136 17.27 23.81 -14.05
CA PRO A 136 18.12 24.67 -13.20
C PRO A 136 17.33 25.69 -12.36
N ARG A 137 16.23 26.23 -12.89
CA ARG A 137 15.33 27.14 -12.15
C ARG A 137 14.63 26.52 -10.94
N CYS A 138 14.56 25.20 -10.81
CA CYS A 138 14.01 24.54 -9.62
C CYS A 138 14.93 24.72 -8.41
N LYS A 139 16.23 24.91 -8.61
CA LYS A 139 17.23 25.05 -7.53
C LYS A 139 17.16 26.40 -6.82
N THR A 140 16.51 27.39 -7.41
CA THR A 140 16.34 28.74 -6.85
C THR A 140 14.92 28.99 -6.34
N LYS A 141 14.05 27.97 -6.33
CA LYS A 141 12.68 28.10 -5.82
C LYS A 141 12.67 28.07 -4.30
N THR A 142 11.93 29.01 -3.73
CA THR A 142 11.63 29.07 -2.30
C THR A 142 10.16 28.75 -2.07
N TYR A 143 9.86 28.15 -0.92
CA TYR A 143 8.52 27.72 -0.51
C TYR A 143 8.22 28.26 0.88
N ILE A 144 6.97 28.25 1.29
CA ILE A 144 6.56 28.66 2.64
C ILE A 144 7.38 27.93 3.71
N GLU A 145 7.76 28.64 4.77
CA GLU A 145 8.72 28.15 5.77
C GLU A 145 8.22 26.97 6.60
N ARG A 146 6.89 26.87 6.75
CA ARG A 146 6.18 25.80 7.42
C ARG A 146 5.26 25.16 6.41
N LEU A 147 5.44 23.86 6.22
CA LEU A 147 4.57 23.04 5.38
C LEU A 147 3.66 22.21 6.30
N PRO A 148 2.44 21.91 5.84
CA PRO A 148 1.58 20.96 6.55
C PRO A 148 2.26 19.59 6.61
N SER A 149 1.99 18.88 7.70
CA SER A 149 2.51 17.53 7.92
C SER A 149 2.00 16.54 6.87
N VAL A 150 2.83 15.54 6.54
CA VAL A 150 2.56 14.55 5.50
C VAL A 150 2.62 13.12 6.03
N SER A 151 1.61 12.32 5.69
CA SER A 151 1.62 10.86 5.79
C SER A 151 1.84 10.27 4.40
N VAL A 152 2.89 9.48 4.21
CA VAL A 152 3.16 8.81 2.94
C VAL A 152 2.62 7.39 2.98
N ILE A 153 1.67 7.07 2.11
CA ILE A 153 1.06 5.75 2.02
C ILE A 153 1.67 4.96 0.88
N LEU A 154 2.13 3.76 1.18
CA LEU A 154 2.84 2.91 0.25
C LEU A 154 2.22 1.50 0.29
N PRO A 155 1.20 1.24 -0.55
CA PRO A 155 0.59 -0.08 -0.66
C PRO A 155 1.50 -1.03 -1.42
N PHE A 156 1.60 -2.28 -0.97
CA PHE A 156 2.45 -3.29 -1.59
C PHE A 156 1.82 -4.68 -1.50
N HIS A 157 2.14 -5.54 -2.47
CA HIS A 157 1.79 -6.95 -2.45
C HIS A 157 2.88 -7.74 -3.17
N ASP A 158 3.53 -8.66 -2.46
CA ASP A 158 4.60 -9.52 -2.99
C ASP A 158 5.69 -8.75 -3.76
N GLU A 159 5.98 -7.54 -3.31
CA GLU A 159 7.06 -6.72 -3.86
C GLU A 159 8.44 -7.27 -3.49
N HIS A 160 9.46 -6.92 -4.26
CA HIS A 160 10.82 -7.36 -3.96
C HIS A 160 11.41 -6.59 -2.76
N TYR A 161 11.99 -7.31 -1.81
CA TYR A 161 12.39 -6.77 -0.50
C TYR A 161 13.29 -5.52 -0.60
N SER A 162 14.34 -5.56 -1.43
CA SER A 162 15.25 -4.42 -1.59
C SER A 162 14.58 -3.20 -2.22
N THR A 163 13.59 -3.39 -3.10
CA THR A 163 12.87 -2.26 -3.72
C THR A 163 11.94 -1.56 -2.74
N LEU A 164 11.28 -2.35 -1.87
CA LEU A 164 10.41 -1.85 -0.82
C LEU A 164 11.18 -1.04 0.22
N LEU A 165 12.29 -1.59 0.71
CA LEU A 165 13.18 -0.88 1.63
C LEU A 165 13.75 0.40 1.01
N ARG A 166 14.28 0.32 -0.22
CA ARG A 166 14.85 1.48 -0.92
C ARG A 166 13.83 2.61 -1.11
N SER A 167 12.56 2.28 -1.32
CA SER A 167 11.48 3.26 -1.37
C SER A 167 11.31 3.97 -0.04
N GLY A 168 11.29 3.23 1.07
CA GLY A 168 11.24 3.79 2.42
C GLY A 168 12.44 4.70 2.72
N TYR A 169 13.67 4.22 2.50
CA TYR A 169 14.88 5.04 2.68
C TYR A 169 14.89 6.29 1.80
N SER A 170 14.41 6.18 0.55
CA SER A 170 14.32 7.36 -0.32
C SER A 170 13.36 8.41 0.22
N ILE A 171 12.26 8.02 0.86
CA ILE A 171 11.32 8.96 1.47
C ILE A 171 11.96 9.58 2.70
N ILE A 172 12.50 8.77 3.61
CA ILE A 172 13.10 9.24 4.87
C ILE A 172 14.27 10.19 4.63
N ASN A 173 15.21 9.81 3.76
CA ASN A 173 16.45 10.56 3.57
C ASN A 173 16.27 11.86 2.78
N ARG A 174 15.17 12.00 2.02
CA ARG A 174 14.96 13.14 1.09
C ARG A 174 13.72 13.96 1.41
N SER A 175 13.04 13.66 2.50
CA SER A 175 11.93 14.47 3.03
C SER A 175 12.41 15.20 4.27
N PRO A 176 12.10 16.50 4.44
CA PRO A 176 12.39 17.20 5.68
C PRO A 176 11.71 16.53 6.86
N SER A 177 12.43 16.33 7.97
CA SER A 177 11.95 15.69 9.19
C SER A 177 10.72 16.38 9.77
N ASP A 178 10.64 17.70 9.65
CA ASP A 178 9.54 18.51 10.20
C ASP A 178 8.24 18.34 9.41
N VAL A 179 8.33 17.83 8.19
CA VAL A 179 7.19 17.66 7.27
C VAL A 179 6.73 16.21 7.22
N LEU A 180 7.67 15.26 7.20
CA LEU A 180 7.35 13.83 7.15
C LEU A 180 6.94 13.34 8.54
N LYS A 181 5.62 13.15 8.74
CA LYS A 181 5.07 12.66 10.00
C LYS A 181 5.19 11.15 10.14
N GLU A 182 4.84 10.42 9.07
CA GLU A 182 4.83 8.96 9.08
C GLU A 182 4.87 8.37 7.65
N ILE A 183 5.36 7.14 7.55
CA ILE A 183 5.28 6.31 6.35
C ILE A 183 4.43 5.09 6.70
N ILE A 184 3.37 4.86 5.94
CA ILE A 184 2.43 3.76 6.15
C ILE A 184 2.58 2.76 5.01
N PHE A 185 3.30 1.67 5.30
CA PHE A 185 3.37 0.51 4.42
C PHE A 185 2.08 -0.31 4.58
N VAL A 186 1.32 -0.47 3.50
CA VAL A 186 0.09 -1.27 3.53
C VAL A 186 0.35 -2.59 2.83
N ASP A 187 0.55 -3.65 3.59
CA ASP A 187 0.68 -5.02 3.10
C ASP A 187 -0.70 -5.55 2.69
N ASP A 188 -0.94 -5.60 1.40
CA ASP A 188 -2.16 -6.13 0.79
C ASP A 188 -2.07 -7.66 0.69
N SER A 189 -1.93 -8.35 1.83
CA SER A 189 -1.88 -9.81 1.94
C SER A 189 -0.75 -10.48 1.12
N SER A 190 0.48 -9.98 1.25
CA SER A 190 1.67 -10.62 0.66
C SER A 190 1.89 -12.04 1.20
N THR A 191 2.44 -12.91 0.38
CA THR A 191 2.80 -14.31 0.68
C THR A 191 4.28 -14.48 1.03
N LYS A 192 5.14 -13.58 0.56
CA LYS A 192 6.60 -13.62 0.80
C LYS A 192 6.94 -13.49 2.30
N PRO A 193 7.69 -14.43 2.91
CA PRO A 193 7.99 -14.42 4.35
C PRO A 193 8.86 -13.23 4.77
N GLU A 194 9.77 -12.76 3.91
CA GLU A 194 10.64 -11.62 4.16
C GLU A 194 9.88 -10.29 4.31
N LEU A 195 8.66 -10.21 3.78
CA LEU A 195 7.78 -9.03 3.90
C LEU A 195 6.97 -9.02 5.21
N LYS A 196 7.08 -10.06 6.03
CA LYS A 196 6.37 -10.19 7.30
C LYS A 196 7.23 -9.66 8.45
N GLU A 197 7.56 -10.52 9.40
CA GLU A 197 8.35 -10.17 10.56
C GLU A 197 9.74 -9.59 10.21
N PRO A 198 10.50 -10.11 9.21
CA PRO A 198 11.82 -9.56 8.89
C PRO A 198 11.76 -8.08 8.44
N PHE A 199 10.71 -7.70 7.71
CA PHE A 199 10.50 -6.32 7.29
C PHE A 199 10.21 -5.39 8.48
N GLU A 200 9.40 -5.84 9.44
CA GLU A 200 9.13 -5.07 10.68
C GLU A 200 10.39 -4.93 11.54
N GLN A 201 11.15 -6.03 11.69
CA GLN A 201 12.40 -6.05 12.43
C GLN A 201 13.45 -5.14 11.80
N HIS A 202 13.51 -5.04 10.46
CA HIS A 202 14.43 -4.15 9.77
C HIS A 202 14.28 -2.69 10.22
N TRP A 203 13.05 -2.17 10.25
CA TRP A 203 12.79 -0.78 10.65
C TRP A 203 13.02 -0.54 12.14
N LYS A 204 12.63 -1.51 12.99
CA LYS A 204 12.91 -1.47 14.43
C LYS A 204 14.40 -1.45 14.73
N ALA A 205 15.18 -2.32 14.08
CA ALA A 205 16.64 -2.38 14.23
C ALA A 205 17.35 -1.09 13.78
N LYS A 206 16.69 -0.26 12.96
CA LYS A 206 17.19 1.04 12.53
C LYS A 206 16.67 2.21 13.37
N ASN A 207 15.90 1.94 14.43
CA ASN A 207 15.23 2.96 15.26
C ASN A 207 14.34 3.90 14.43
N LEU A 208 13.65 3.35 13.42
CA LEU A 208 12.76 4.08 12.52
C LEU A 208 11.28 3.67 12.72
N ASP A 209 10.99 2.87 13.74
CA ASP A 209 9.65 2.39 14.09
C ASP A 209 8.72 3.49 14.61
N ASN A 210 9.29 4.64 15.02
CA ASN A 210 8.52 5.85 15.35
C ASN A 210 7.92 6.54 14.12
N ILE A 211 8.55 6.41 12.95
CA ILE A 211 8.11 7.04 11.68
C ILE A 211 7.43 6.01 10.77
N VAL A 212 7.89 4.76 10.79
CA VAL A 212 7.42 3.71 9.89
C VAL A 212 6.33 2.86 10.55
N LYS A 213 5.15 2.81 9.92
CA LYS A 213 4.00 2.00 10.33
C LYS A 213 3.69 0.96 9.26
N ILE A 214 3.35 -0.25 9.70
CA ILE A 214 3.00 -1.36 8.81
C ILE A 214 1.57 -1.79 9.13
N VAL A 215 0.70 -1.71 8.13
CA VAL A 215 -0.71 -2.10 8.20
C VAL A 215 -0.91 -3.31 7.31
N ARG A 216 -1.42 -4.41 7.86
CA ARG A 216 -1.61 -5.67 7.11
C ARG A 216 -3.08 -5.98 6.91
N THR A 217 -3.45 -6.37 5.69
CA THR A 217 -4.78 -6.90 5.40
C THR A 217 -4.82 -8.40 5.61
N SER A 218 -5.97 -8.93 6.06
CA SER A 218 -6.17 -10.37 6.27
C SER A 218 -6.38 -11.15 4.97
N LYS A 219 -6.79 -10.46 3.91
CA LYS A 219 -7.01 -10.99 2.56
C LYS A 219 -6.56 -9.99 1.52
N ARG A 220 -6.46 -10.43 0.27
CA ARG A 220 -6.16 -9.55 -0.86
C ARG A 220 -7.33 -8.60 -1.12
N GLU A 221 -7.11 -7.33 -0.86
CA GLU A 221 -8.06 -6.22 -1.08
C GLU A 221 -7.83 -5.53 -2.42
N GLY A 222 -6.61 -5.56 -2.94
CA GLY A 222 -6.24 -4.87 -4.18
C GLY A 222 -5.85 -3.41 -3.96
N LEU A 223 -5.10 -2.86 -4.92
CA LEU A 223 -4.41 -1.57 -4.80
C LEU A 223 -5.29 -0.41 -4.33
N ILE A 224 -6.52 -0.28 -4.87
CA ILE A 224 -7.43 0.82 -4.53
C ILE A 224 -7.87 0.74 -3.06
N ARG A 225 -8.27 -0.45 -2.59
CA ARG A 225 -8.71 -0.64 -1.22
C ARG A 225 -7.53 -0.57 -0.24
N ALA A 226 -6.36 -1.09 -0.62
CA ALA A 226 -5.14 -0.93 0.17
C ALA A 226 -4.79 0.57 0.37
N ARG A 227 -4.89 1.39 -0.68
CA ARG A 227 -4.74 2.86 -0.56
C ARG A 227 -5.75 3.47 0.40
N ALA A 228 -7.02 3.09 0.29
CA ALA A 228 -8.06 3.58 1.18
C ALA A 228 -7.84 3.14 2.64
N ILE A 229 -7.34 1.92 2.88
CA ILE A 229 -6.98 1.42 4.22
C ILE A 229 -5.84 2.24 4.80
N GLY A 230 -4.77 2.48 4.02
CA GLY A 230 -3.69 3.37 4.44
C GLY A 230 -4.16 4.78 4.75
N ALA A 231 -5.11 5.31 3.96
CA ALA A 231 -5.64 6.65 4.15
C ALA A 231 -6.42 6.79 5.45
N ARG A 232 -7.13 5.75 5.87
CA ARG A 232 -7.82 5.72 7.17
C ARG A 232 -6.85 5.61 8.36
N ALA A 233 -5.65 5.09 8.14
CA ALA A 233 -4.62 4.96 9.18
C ALA A 233 -3.73 6.21 9.30
N ALA A 234 -3.81 7.13 8.34
CA ALA A 234 -3.03 8.35 8.29
C ALA A 234 -3.51 9.41 9.30
N ASN A 235 -2.56 10.10 9.93
CA ASN A 235 -2.77 11.08 11.00
C ASN A 235 -2.16 12.45 10.68
N ALA A 236 -1.61 12.66 9.49
CA ALA A 236 -1.11 13.95 9.04
C ALA A 236 -2.18 14.77 8.32
N GLU A 237 -1.89 16.05 8.09
CA GLU A 237 -2.78 16.97 7.40
C GLU A 237 -2.92 16.65 5.91
N ILE A 238 -1.83 16.16 5.29
CA ILE A 238 -1.79 15.76 3.88
C ILE A 238 -1.42 14.29 3.75
N ILE A 239 -2.10 13.62 2.83
CA ILE A 239 -1.79 12.26 2.42
C ILE A 239 -1.10 12.29 1.06
N ILE A 240 0.06 11.64 0.97
CA ILE A 240 0.75 11.38 -0.30
C ILE A 240 0.70 9.89 -0.58
N PHE A 241 0.19 9.51 -1.75
CA PHE A 241 0.31 8.14 -2.23
C PHE A 241 1.62 7.97 -2.99
N TRP A 242 2.42 7.01 -2.56
CA TRP A 242 3.66 6.62 -3.21
C TRP A 242 3.51 5.25 -3.87
N MET A 243 4.18 5.04 -5.00
CA MET A 243 4.18 3.77 -5.71
C MET A 243 5.61 3.24 -5.84
N LEU A 244 5.77 1.95 -5.61
CA LEU A 244 7.06 1.27 -5.47
C LEU A 244 8.01 1.32 -6.68
N ILE A 245 7.49 1.61 -7.87
CA ILE A 245 8.20 1.35 -9.12
C ILE A 245 8.50 2.63 -9.91
N LEU A 246 8.49 3.82 -9.28
CA LEU A 246 8.75 5.05 -10.05
C LEU A 246 10.24 5.39 -10.25
N ARG A 247 11.18 4.71 -9.59
CA ARG A 247 12.63 5.04 -9.70
C ARG A 247 13.56 3.91 -10.11
N LEU A 248 13.06 2.68 -10.31
CA LEU A 248 13.88 1.55 -10.75
C LEU A 248 13.97 1.41 -12.29
N ILE A 249 13.03 2.00 -13.04
CA ILE A 249 12.82 1.69 -14.47
C ILE A 249 13.85 2.35 -15.43
N ILE A 250 14.81 3.15 -14.97
CA ILE A 250 15.75 3.84 -15.90
C ILE A 250 17.00 3.00 -16.27
N ILE A 251 17.20 1.81 -15.70
CA ILE A 251 18.38 0.98 -16.05
C ILE A 251 17.93 -0.23 -16.88
N GLY A 252 17.52 0.06 -18.11
CA GLY A 252 17.11 -0.93 -19.09
C GLY A 252 17.05 -0.31 -20.48
N TYR A 253 18.11 0.37 -20.91
CA TYR A 253 18.27 0.61 -22.34
C TYR A 253 18.58 -0.74 -22.99
N LEU A 254 17.57 -1.33 -23.61
CA LEU A 254 17.73 -2.29 -24.69
C LEU A 254 18.72 -1.68 -25.70
N ARG A 255 19.86 -2.34 -25.87
CA ARG A 255 20.67 -2.28 -27.07
C ARG A 255 21.07 -3.68 -27.43
#